data_AF-A0A3D4WPR0-F1
#
_entry.id   AF-A0A3D4WPR0-F1
#
_cell.length_a   1.000
_cell.length_b   1.000
_cell.length_c   1.000
_cell.angle_alpha   90.00
_cell.angle_beta   90.00
_cell.angle_gamma   90.00
#
_symmetry.space_group_name_H-M   'P 1'
#
loop_
_entity.id
_entity.type
_entity.pdbx_description
1 polymer ?
#
loop_
_entity_poly.entity_id
_entity_poly.type
_entity_poly.pdbx_seq_one_letter_code
_entity_poly.pdbx_strand_id
1 'polypeptide(L)' 'MINRWLGMVGGFELTDAEYEHIAPLLPSLKARRGGRWRDHWQVINGILFRVRTSCPWRNLP' A
#
# COMPACT_ATOMS: atom_id res chain seq x y z
N MET A 1 0.14 4.09 -18.65
CA MET A 1 1.61 4.03 -18.47
C MET A 1 1.88 3.80 -16.98
N ILE A 2 1.81 2.56 -16.49
CA ILE A 2 1.94 2.26 -15.04
C ILE A 2 2.61 0.88 -14.90
N ASN A 3 3.95 0.86 -14.95
CA ASN A 3 4.72 -0.27 -14.42
C ASN A 3 5.21 0.17 -13.04
N ARG A 4 4.30 0.20 -12.06
CA ARG A 4 4.58 0.67 -10.70
C ARG A 4 5.02 -0.54 -9.86
N TRP A 5 6.28 -0.94 -10.07
CA TRP A 5 7.08 -1.91 -9.28
C TRP A 5 6.87 -3.41 -9.56
N LEU A 6 7.43 -3.88 -10.68
CA LEU A 6 7.88 -5.28 -10.79
C LEU A 6 8.88 -5.58 -9.67
N GLY A 7 8.50 -6.32 -8.62
CA GLY A 7 9.51 -6.87 -7.71
C GLY A 7 9.13 -7.28 -6.28
N MET A 8 7.90 -7.11 -5.79
CA MET A 8 7.49 -7.79 -4.55
C MET A 8 6.85 -9.12 -4.90
N VAL A 9 7.67 -10.17 -4.83
CA VAL A 9 7.39 -11.55 -5.20
C VAL A 9 6.13 -12.07 -4.48
N GLY A 10 5.07 -12.30 -5.26
CA GLY A 10 3.89 -13.06 -4.87
C GLY A 10 2.58 -12.29 -4.99
N GLY A 11 1.99 -12.30 -6.19
CA GLY A 11 0.56 -12.16 -6.58
C GLY A 11 -0.48 -11.42 -5.73
N PHE A 12 -0.10 -10.57 -4.79
CA PHE A 12 -0.97 -10.06 -3.73
C PHE A 12 -1.00 -8.52 -3.68
N GLU A 13 -0.64 -7.89 -4.79
CA GLU A 13 -0.78 -6.45 -4.96
C GLU A 13 -2.23 -6.10 -5.29
N LEU A 14 -2.71 -5.00 -4.72
CA LEU A 14 -3.98 -4.41 -5.09
C LEU A 14 -3.97 -4.07 -6.59
N THR A 15 -5.05 -4.33 -7.30
CA THR A 15 -5.15 -3.92 -8.71
C THR A 15 -5.45 -2.43 -8.82
N ASP A 16 -5.09 -1.82 -9.96
CA ASP A 16 -5.41 -0.41 -10.23
C ASP A 16 -6.92 -0.13 -10.07
N ALA A 17 -7.78 -1.05 -10.55
CA ALA A 17 -9.23 -0.92 -10.47
C ALA A 17 -9.77 -0.99 -9.02
N GLU A 18 -9.23 -1.88 -8.19
CA GLU A 18 -9.59 -1.94 -6.77
C GLU A 18 -9.13 -0.70 -6.03
N TYR A 19 -7.95 -0.18 -6.39
CA TYR A 19 -7.43 1.04 -5.80
C TYR A 19 -8.26 2.26 -6.15
N GLU A 20 -8.71 2.40 -7.41
CA GLU A 20 -9.60 3.47 -7.83
C GLU A 20 -10.89 3.51 -7.01
N HIS A 21 -11.39 2.34 -6.58
CA HIS A 21 -12.57 2.26 -5.73
C HIS A 21 -12.32 2.77 -4.30
N ILE A 22 -11.17 2.46 -3.72
CA ILE A 22 -10.86 2.84 -2.32
C ILE A 22 -10.20 4.21 -2.20
N ALA A 23 -9.49 4.68 -3.23
CA ALA A 23 -8.71 5.92 -3.21
C ALA A 23 -9.52 7.16 -2.76
N PRO A 24 -10.79 7.34 -3.16
CA PRO A 24 -11.62 8.46 -2.70
C PRO A 24 -11.92 8.44 -1.20
N LEU A 25 -11.82 7.27 -0.55
CA LEU A 25 -12.09 7.08 0.87
C LEU A 25 -10.87 7.36 1.75
N LEU A 26 -9.69 7.52 1.13
CA LEU A 26 -8.44 7.65 1.87
C LEU A 26 -8.24 9.09 2.35
N PRO A 27 -7.61 9.27 3.53
CA PRO A 27 -7.36 10.60 4.08
C PRO A 27 -6.44 11.40 3.15
N SER A 28 -6.60 12.71 3.05
CA SER A 28 -5.75 13.51 2.17
C SER A 28 -4.27 13.37 2.52
N LEU A 29 -3.41 13.11 1.53
CA LEU A 29 -1.94 13.10 1.67
C LEU A 29 -1.33 14.50 1.92
N LYS A 30 -2.16 15.55 2.06
CA LYS A 30 -1.70 16.90 2.35
C LYS A 30 -0.85 16.86 3.62
N ALA A 31 0.38 17.36 3.53
CA ALA A 31 1.37 17.30 4.59
C ALA A 31 0.82 17.91 5.89
N ARG A 32 0.37 17.06 6.82
CA ARG A 32 0.02 17.45 8.18
C ARG A 32 1.28 17.43 9.04
N ARG A 33 1.36 18.35 10.01
CA ARG A 33 2.48 18.52 10.94
C ARG A 33 2.93 17.15 11.49
N GLY A 34 4.17 16.73 11.19
CA GLY A 34 4.70 15.41 11.60
C GLY A 34 5.58 14.70 10.56
N GLY A 35 5.46 15.02 9.27
CA GLY A 35 6.43 14.68 8.23
C GLY A 35 6.51 13.18 7.84
N ARG A 36 6.39 12.94 6.53
CA ARG A 36 6.56 11.66 5.80
C ARG A 36 5.45 10.61 6.02
N TRP A 37 4.27 10.90 5.49
CA TRP A 37 3.32 9.84 5.14
C TRP A 37 3.89 9.02 3.99
N ARG A 38 3.85 7.69 4.10
CA ARG A 38 4.11 6.81 2.95
C ARG A 38 2.92 6.89 1.99
N ASP A 39 3.19 6.61 0.72
CA ASP A 39 2.15 6.51 -0.29
C ASP A 39 1.09 5.47 0.14
N HIS A 40 -0.19 5.80 -0.05
CA HIS A 40 -1.27 4.94 0.39
C HIS A 40 -1.21 3.53 -0.19
N TRP A 41 -0.78 3.41 -1.45
CA TRP A 41 -0.60 2.12 -2.12
C TRP A 41 0.36 1.22 -1.35
N GLN A 42 1.49 1.77 -0.91
CA GLN A 42 2.50 1.02 -0.14
C GLN A 42 1.96 0.58 1.22
N VAL A 43 1.22 1.46 1.90
CA VAL A 43 0.64 1.14 3.21
C VAL A 43 -0.40 0.01 3.07
N ILE A 44 -1.28 0.11 2.08
CA ILE A 44 -2.36 -0.87 1.87
C ILE A 44 -1.78 -2.23 1.47
N ASN A 45 -0.83 -2.27 0.53
CA ASN A 45 -0.17 -3.52 0.16
C ASN A 45 0.61 -4.14 1.34
N GLY A 46 1.26 -3.33 2.17
CA GLY A 46 1.89 -3.81 3.41
C GLY A 46 0.88 -4.43 4.39
N ILE A 47 -0.30 -3.83 4.56
CA ILE A 47 -1.39 -4.40 5.39
C ILE A 47 -1.86 -5.72 4.80
N LEU A 48 -2.12 -5.78 3.49
CA LEU A 48 -2.58 -7.01 2.81
C LEU A 48 -1.56 -8.14 2.94
N PHE A 49 -0.28 -7.84 2.74
CA PHE A 49 0.80 -8.80 2.93
C PHE A 49 0.83 -9.33 4.38
N ARG A 50 0.74 -8.45 5.37
CA ARG A 50 0.72 -8.86 6.78
C ARG A 50 -0.46 -9.77 7.09
N VAL A 51 -1.66 -9.38 6.70
CA VAL A 51 -2.90 -10.15 6.99
C VAL A 51 -2.82 -11.53 6.37
N ARG A 52 -2.27 -11.65 5.16
CA ARG A 52 -2.15 -12.93 4.45
C ARG A 52 -1.07 -13.84 5.03
N THR A 53 0.12 -13.28 5.29
CA THR A 53 1.31 -14.04 5.65
C THR A 53 1.47 -14.21 7.16
N SER A 54 0.64 -13.52 7.96
CA SER A 54 0.79 -13.39 9.42
C SER A 54 2.19 -12.92 9.84
N CYS A 55 2.88 -12.19 8.96
CA CYS A 55 4.24 -11.72 9.19
C CYS A 55 4.28 -10.71 10.34
N PRO A 56 5.29 -10.77 11.24
CA PRO A 56 5.49 -9.72 12.23
C PRO A 56 5.67 -8.35 11.56
N TRP A 57 5.13 -7.28 12.16
CA TRP A 57 5.24 -5.92 11.61
C TRP A 57 6.67 -5.48 11.33
N ARG A 58 7.63 -6.00 12.12
CA ARG A 58 9.06 -5.71 12.00
C ARG A 58 9.71 -6.30 10.74
N ASN A 59 9.05 -7.26 10.12
CA ASN A 59 9.53 -8.03 8.98
C ASN A 59 8.74 -7.73 7.69
N LEU A 60 7.91 -6.68 7.69
CA LEU A 60 7.32 -6.16 6.46
C LEU A 60 8.43 -5.55 5.58
N PRO A 61 8.36 -5.75 4.26
CA PRO A 61 9.31 -5.14 3.32
C PRO A 61 9.21 -3.60 3.25
#